data_AF-A0A9D9RWF5-F1
#
_entry.id   AF-A0A9D9RWF5-F1
#
_cell.length_a   1.000
_cell.length_b   1.000
_cell.length_c   1.000
_cell.angle_alpha   90.00
_cell.angle_beta   90.00
_cell.angle_gamma   90.00
#
_symmetry.space_group_name_H-M   'P 1'
#
loop_
_entity.id
_entity.type
_entity.pdbx_description
1 polymer ?
#
loop_
_entity_poly.entity_id
_entity_poly.type
_entity_poly.pdbx_seq_one_letter_code
_entity_poly.pdbx_strand_id
1 'polypeptide(L)'
;MHIKKRSLRIFFAIAVLIMMSLACEWSVPTPILPSVTCTKRGSDSAVCTYVCKKGGGILTDSFIVNYGKGGFANVGKEEELEKLCADYFPKDYSQPVSAASEATEPPTEAPTETPTAAPTEVPPTELPTPILTGDVTYCDASARALNLRLVDGFTAVDFNGFQVSMGSDPMNCSVNNTNSTLLTCMYPTGVSFPVNIKVETSTGSVVNEFEFNGSNCIAPGLPKDSNDSTVNCDPAHMPAVCIPLP
;
A
#
# COMPACT_ATOMS: atom_id res chain seq x y z
N MET A 1 14.92 -7.27 57.75
CA MET A 1 14.21 -6.44 56.75
C MET A 1 12.72 -6.81 56.78
N HIS A 2 11.93 -6.12 57.61
CA HIS A 2 10.51 -6.43 57.81
C HIS A 2 9.67 -5.70 56.75
N ILE A 3 9.33 -6.40 55.66
CA ILE A 3 8.37 -5.89 54.68
C ILE A 3 7.00 -5.86 55.36
N LYS A 4 6.47 -4.65 55.59
CA LYS A 4 5.17 -4.41 56.21
C LYS A 4 4.09 -5.15 55.41
N LYS A 5 3.33 -6.04 56.07
CA LYS A 5 2.28 -6.90 55.49
C LYS A 5 1.26 -6.15 54.61
N ARG A 6 1.08 -4.84 54.85
CA ARG A 6 0.22 -3.96 54.06
C ARG A 6 0.78 -3.61 52.67
N SER A 7 2.11 -3.54 52.54
CA SER A 7 2.80 -3.27 51.27
C SER A 7 2.68 -4.47 50.31
N LEU A 8 2.78 -5.70 50.85
CA LEU A 8 2.71 -6.93 50.05
C LEU A 8 1.37 -7.08 49.30
N ARG A 9 0.26 -6.64 49.90
CA ARG A 9 -1.07 -6.69 49.24
C ARG A 9 -1.17 -5.76 48.02
N ILE A 10 -0.49 -4.61 48.07
CA ILE A 10 -0.49 -3.64 46.96
C ILE A 10 0.34 -4.19 45.79
N PHE A 11 1.51 -4.79 46.08
CA PHE A 11 2.32 -5.44 45.05
C PHE A 11 1.58 -6.58 44.34
N PHE A 12 0.85 -7.42 45.07
CA PHE A 12 0.04 -8.47 44.45
C PHE A 12 -1.09 -7.91 43.57
N ALA A 13 -1.78 -6.85 44.01
CA ALA A 13 -2.83 -6.23 43.20
C ALA A 13 -2.28 -5.62 41.90
N ILE A 14 -1.12 -4.94 41.96
CA ILE A 14 -0.45 -4.37 40.78
C ILE A 14 0.04 -5.48 39.86
N ALA A 15 0.66 -6.54 40.40
CA ALA A 15 1.12 -7.67 39.60
C ALA A 15 -0.04 -8.39 38.87
N VAL A 16 -1.19 -8.57 39.52
CA VAL A 16 -2.39 -9.15 38.89
C VAL A 16 -2.94 -8.23 37.80
N LEU A 17 -2.94 -6.91 38.01
CA LEU A 17 -3.34 -5.94 36.99
C LEU A 17 -2.41 -5.97 35.77
N ILE A 18 -1.09 -6.02 35.98
CA ILE A 18 -0.11 -6.12 34.89
C ILE A 18 -0.26 -7.45 34.12
N MET A 19 -0.47 -8.56 34.83
CA MET A 19 -0.70 -9.87 34.20
C MET A 19 -2.02 -9.91 33.43
N MET A 20 -3.08 -9.24 33.89
CA MET A 20 -4.33 -9.11 33.12
C MET A 20 -4.15 -8.26 31.86
N SER A 21 -3.33 -7.20 31.90
CA SER A 21 -3.03 -6.38 30.71
C SER A 21 -2.20 -7.14 29.67
N LEU A 22 -1.32 -8.04 30.10
CA LEU A 22 -0.48 -8.87 29.21
C LEU A 22 -1.25 -10.07 28.62
N ALA A 23 -2.33 -10.53 29.28
CA ALA A 23 -3.15 -11.65 28.80
C ALA A 23 -4.16 -11.25 27.71
N CYS A 24 -4.31 -9.96 27.40
CA CYS A 24 -4.97 -9.51 26.18
C CYS A 24 -4.01 -9.59 24.99
N GLU A 25 -3.40 -10.76 24.75
CA GLU A 25 -2.83 -11.06 23.44
C GLU A 25 -4.00 -11.13 22.47
N TRP A 26 -4.22 -10.05 21.73
CA TRP A 26 -5.24 -10.01 20.69
C TRP A 26 -4.87 -11.09 19.68
N SER A 27 -5.65 -12.18 19.74
CA SER A 27 -5.51 -13.29 18.83
C SER A 27 -5.69 -12.74 17.43
N VAL A 28 -4.68 -12.93 16.58
CA VAL A 28 -4.81 -12.61 15.16
C VAL A 28 -6.09 -13.29 14.69
N PRO A 29 -7.04 -12.57 14.08
CA PRO A 29 -8.28 -13.18 13.64
C PRO A 29 -7.94 -14.38 12.77
N THR A 30 -8.34 -15.58 13.20
CA THR A 30 -8.14 -16.78 12.40
C THR A 30 -9.10 -16.70 11.22
N PRO A 31 -8.59 -16.58 9.98
CA PRO A 31 -9.46 -16.52 8.82
C PRO A 31 -10.27 -17.81 8.73
N ILE A 32 -11.51 -17.69 8.26
CA ILE A 32 -12.41 -18.84 8.04
C ILE A 32 -11.85 -19.75 6.94
N LEU A 33 -11.10 -19.17 6.00
CA LEU A 33 -10.52 -19.86 4.86
C LEU A 33 -9.01 -20.10 5.09
N PRO A 34 -8.51 -21.33 4.90
CA PRO A 34 -7.10 -21.66 5.10
C PRO A 34 -6.17 -21.06 4.04
N SER A 35 -6.71 -20.67 2.88
CA SER A 35 -5.95 -20.02 1.81
C SER A 35 -5.78 -18.51 2.00
N VAL A 36 -6.38 -17.92 3.03
CA VAL A 36 -6.16 -16.53 3.43
C VAL A 36 -5.06 -16.49 4.49
N THR A 37 -4.04 -15.66 4.27
CA THR A 37 -2.95 -15.47 5.21
C THR A 37 -3.09 -14.12 5.89
N CYS A 38 -3.20 -14.11 7.22
CA CYS A 38 -3.29 -12.87 8.00
C CYS A 38 -1.99 -12.62 8.77
N THR A 39 -1.40 -11.45 8.56
CA THR A 39 -0.18 -11.03 9.27
C THR A 39 -0.49 -9.83 10.17
N LYS A 40 -0.03 -9.88 11.42
CA LYS A 40 -0.18 -8.76 12.36
C LYS A 40 0.68 -7.58 11.91
N ARG A 41 0.10 -6.39 11.83
CA ARG A 41 0.78 -5.12 11.54
C ARG A 41 0.53 -4.14 12.70
N GLY A 42 1.53 -3.94 13.55
CA GLY A 42 1.41 -3.09 14.74
C GLY A 42 0.61 -3.73 15.89
N SER A 43 0.20 -2.92 16.86
CA SER A 43 -0.54 -3.40 18.04
C SER A 43 -1.98 -3.79 17.71
N ASP A 44 -2.62 -3.08 16.76
CA ASP A 44 -4.08 -3.07 16.64
C ASP A 44 -4.62 -3.48 15.27
N SER A 45 -3.78 -3.84 14.30
CA SER A 45 -4.25 -4.22 12.97
C SER A 45 -3.66 -5.54 12.48
N ALA A 46 -4.46 -6.32 11.76
CA ALA A 46 -4.02 -7.46 10.99
C ALA A 46 -4.31 -7.17 9.52
N VAL A 47 -3.38 -7.53 8.64
CA VAL A 47 -3.56 -7.45 7.20
C VAL A 47 -3.71 -8.87 6.69
N CYS A 48 -4.91 -9.20 6.21
CA CYS A 48 -5.15 -10.47 5.54
C CYS A 48 -4.94 -10.33 4.03
N THR A 49 -4.33 -11.34 3.44
CA THR A 49 -4.08 -11.44 2.00
C THR A 49 -4.53 -12.80 1.45
N TYR A 50 -4.93 -12.80 0.19
CA TYR A 50 -5.27 -13.99 -0.57
C TYR A 50 -4.54 -13.95 -1.91
N VAL A 51 -3.91 -15.06 -2.29
CA VAL A 51 -3.23 -15.20 -3.58
C VAL A 51 -4.17 -15.89 -4.55
N CYS A 52 -4.53 -15.20 -5.62
CA CYS A 52 -5.37 -15.70 -6.70
C CYS A 52 -4.74 -16.93 -7.35
N LYS A 53 -5.52 -18.00 -7.54
CA LYS A 53 -5.00 -19.25 -8.13
C LYS A 53 -4.52 -19.06 -9.56
N LYS A 54 -5.14 -18.15 -10.30
CA LYS A 54 -4.71 -17.76 -11.65
C LYS A 54 -3.99 -16.40 -11.59
N GLY A 55 -2.81 -16.35 -12.21
CA GLY A 55 -2.00 -15.13 -12.32
C GLY A 55 -1.16 -14.77 -11.09
N GLY A 56 -1.48 -15.32 -9.92
CA GLY A 56 -0.75 -14.99 -8.69
C GLY A 56 -1.02 -13.58 -8.15
N GLY A 57 -2.05 -12.89 -8.66
CA GLY A 57 -2.50 -11.61 -8.12
C GLY A 57 -2.85 -11.72 -6.64
N ILE A 58 -2.66 -10.64 -5.88
CA ILE A 58 -2.87 -10.65 -4.42
C ILE A 58 -4.04 -9.74 -4.07
N LEU A 59 -5.08 -10.30 -3.47
CA LEU A 59 -6.15 -9.55 -2.82
C LEU A 59 -5.77 -9.24 -1.37
N THR A 60 -6.08 -8.03 -0.91
CA THR A 60 -5.86 -7.57 0.47
C THR A 60 -7.17 -7.06 1.08
N ASP A 61 -7.26 -7.02 2.41
CA ASP A 61 -8.49 -6.67 3.14
C ASP A 61 -9.11 -5.33 2.68
N SER A 62 -8.28 -4.35 2.37
CA SER A 62 -8.69 -3.03 1.86
C SER A 62 -9.51 -3.11 0.57
N PHE A 63 -9.27 -4.10 -0.29
CA PHE A 63 -10.05 -4.27 -1.53
C PHE A 63 -11.44 -4.85 -1.27
N ILE A 64 -11.59 -5.71 -0.25
CA ILE A 64 -12.85 -6.40 0.05
C ILE A 64 -13.84 -5.48 0.78
N VAL A 65 -13.34 -4.54 1.58
CA VAL A 65 -14.19 -3.54 2.26
C VAL A 65 -14.95 -2.67 1.24
N ASN A 66 -14.32 -2.32 0.12
CA ASN A 66 -14.98 -1.54 -0.95
C ASN A 66 -16.14 -2.29 -1.63
N TYR A 67 -16.18 -3.63 -1.55
CA TYR A 67 -17.27 -4.47 -2.08
C TYR A 67 -18.43 -4.67 -1.09
N GLY A 68 -18.43 -3.95 0.05
CA GLY A 68 -19.48 -4.06 1.06
C GLY A 68 -19.45 -5.37 1.86
N LYS A 69 -18.38 -6.17 1.74
CA LYS A 69 -18.22 -7.46 2.41
C LYS A 69 -17.40 -7.37 3.70
N GLY A 70 -17.03 -6.18 4.19
CA GLY A 70 -16.46 -6.01 5.53
C GLY A 70 -15.15 -6.78 5.83
N GLY A 71 -14.33 -7.02 4.80
CA GLY A 71 -13.04 -7.76 4.91
C GLY A 71 -13.17 -9.28 4.70
N PHE A 72 -12.03 -9.99 4.69
CA PHE A 72 -11.95 -11.44 4.50
C PHE A 72 -12.76 -12.23 5.55
N ALA A 73 -13.05 -11.64 6.71
CA ALA A 73 -13.82 -12.26 7.77
C ALA A 73 -15.25 -12.68 7.37
N ASN A 74 -15.83 -12.08 6.33
CA ASN A 74 -17.18 -12.43 5.86
C ASN A 74 -17.18 -13.30 4.60
N VAL A 75 -16.01 -13.69 4.10
CA VAL A 75 -15.90 -14.55 2.93
C VAL A 75 -15.83 -16.00 3.39
N GLY A 76 -16.97 -16.69 3.29
CA GLY A 76 -17.09 -18.07 3.77
C GLY A 76 -16.64 -19.14 2.76
N LYS A 77 -16.38 -18.76 1.51
CA LYS A 77 -16.04 -19.69 0.42
C LYS A 77 -14.93 -19.12 -0.46
N GLU A 78 -13.97 -19.96 -0.79
CA GLU A 78 -12.86 -19.59 -1.67
C GLU A 78 -13.30 -19.20 -3.08
N GLU A 79 -14.42 -19.76 -3.58
CA GLU A 79 -15.00 -19.40 -4.88
C GLU A 79 -15.37 -17.92 -4.99
N GLU A 80 -15.78 -17.28 -3.89
CA GLU A 80 -16.05 -15.84 -3.87
C GLU A 80 -14.77 -15.01 -4.03
N LEU A 81 -13.65 -15.50 -3.48
CA LEU A 81 -12.33 -14.86 -3.63
C LEU A 81 -11.82 -15.00 -5.06
N GLU A 82 -11.99 -16.16 -5.67
CA GLU A 82 -11.61 -16.39 -7.07
C GLU A 82 -12.43 -15.55 -8.05
N LYS A 83 -13.72 -15.31 -7.75
CA LYS A 83 -14.53 -14.38 -8.53
C LYS A 83 -14.00 -12.93 -8.41
N LEU A 84 -13.67 -12.50 -7.20
CA LEU A 84 -13.03 -11.19 -6.98
C LEU A 84 -11.70 -11.10 -7.72
N CYS A 85 -10.90 -12.16 -7.72
CA CYS A 85 -9.66 -12.23 -8.49
C CYS A 85 -9.90 -12.05 -9.99
N ALA A 86 -10.92 -12.69 -10.56
CA ALA A 86 -11.27 -12.52 -11.97
C ALA A 86 -11.70 -11.07 -12.30
N ASP A 87 -12.44 -10.44 -11.39
CA ASP A 87 -12.91 -9.06 -11.56
C ASP A 87 -11.76 -8.04 -11.47
N TYR A 88 -10.78 -8.26 -10.57
CA TYR A 88 -9.64 -7.36 -10.36
C TYR A 88 -8.44 -7.63 -11.28
N PHE A 89 -8.23 -8.89 -11.66
CA PHE A 89 -7.12 -9.33 -12.51
C PHE A 89 -7.63 -9.97 -13.82
N PRO A 90 -8.45 -9.26 -14.62
CA PRO A 90 -9.11 -9.85 -15.78
C PRO A 90 -8.12 -10.36 -16.84
N LYS A 91 -6.92 -9.77 -16.92
CA LYS A 91 -5.87 -10.19 -17.86
C LYS A 91 -5.37 -11.60 -17.54
N ASP A 92 -5.17 -11.89 -16.26
CA ASP A 92 -4.66 -13.19 -15.79
C ASP A 92 -5.69 -14.32 -15.95
N TYR A 93 -6.97 -13.97 -15.92
CA TYR A 93 -8.08 -14.91 -16.10
C TYR A 93 -8.50 -15.09 -17.56
N SER A 94 -8.04 -14.23 -18.46
CA SER A 94 -8.33 -14.29 -19.89
C SER A 94 -7.28 -15.12 -20.67
N GLN A 95 -6.13 -15.41 -20.08
CA GLN A 95 -5.11 -16.25 -20.71
C GLN A 95 -5.40 -17.76 -20.49
N PRO A 96 -5.25 -18.61 -21.54
CA PRO A 96 -5.38 -20.05 -21.37
C PRO A 96 -4.28 -20.55 -20.44
N VAL A 97 -4.69 -21.30 -19.42
CA VAL A 97 -3.78 -21.91 -18.44
C VAL A 97 -2.85 -22.87 -19.16
N SER A 98 -1.58 -22.50 -19.32
CA SER A 98 -0.56 -23.44 -19.77
C SER A 98 -0.30 -24.40 -18.62
N ALA A 99 -0.87 -25.60 -18.72
CA ALA A 99 -0.80 -26.62 -17.70
C ALA A 99 0.64 -27.11 -17.53
N ALA A 100 1.34 -26.61 -16.51
CA ALA A 100 2.54 -27.26 -16.01
C ALA A 100 2.10 -28.48 -15.19
N SER A 101 2.05 -29.64 -15.86
CA SER A 101 1.79 -30.93 -15.25
C SER A 101 3.00 -31.34 -14.40
N GLU A 102 2.84 -31.38 -13.08
CA GLU A 102 3.73 -32.14 -12.20
C GLU A 102 3.58 -33.63 -12.52
N ALA A 103 4.64 -34.25 -13.03
CA ALA A 103 4.79 -35.70 -13.06
C ALA A 103 6.15 -36.04 -12.45
N THR A 104 6.12 -36.50 -11.20
CA THR A 104 7.26 -37.12 -10.51
C THR A 104 7.32 -38.60 -10.90
N GLU A 105 8.37 -39.01 -11.61
CA GLU A 105 8.91 -40.39 -11.54
C GLU A 105 10.45 -40.41 -11.71
N PRO A 106 11.15 -41.43 -11.15
CA PRO A 106 12.61 -41.45 -10.92
C PRO A 106 13.44 -42.06 -12.09
N PRO A 107 14.79 -42.12 -12.01
CA PRO A 107 15.68 -41.87 -13.15
C PRO A 107 15.98 -43.13 -13.98
N THR A 108 16.24 -42.93 -15.28
CA THR A 108 16.98 -43.90 -16.11
C THR A 108 17.86 -43.15 -17.10
N GLU A 109 19.13 -43.53 -17.11
CA GLU A 109 20.22 -42.97 -17.92
C GLU A 109 19.98 -43.11 -19.44
N ALA A 110 20.25 -42.03 -20.19
CA ALA A 110 21.15 -42.03 -21.36
C ALA A 110 21.18 -40.63 -22.00
N PRO A 111 22.35 -40.14 -22.46
CA PRO A 111 22.48 -38.82 -23.05
C PRO A 111 22.10 -38.87 -24.53
N THR A 112 21.17 -38.02 -24.95
CA THR A 112 21.02 -37.64 -26.37
C THR A 112 20.93 -36.14 -26.41
N GLU A 113 22.04 -35.52 -26.83
CA GLU A 113 22.11 -34.09 -27.07
C GLU A 113 21.09 -33.69 -28.13
N THR A 114 20.07 -32.96 -27.69
CA THR A 114 19.28 -32.11 -28.57
C THR A 114 19.57 -30.66 -28.19
N PRO A 115 19.74 -29.75 -29.16
CA PRO A 115 19.98 -28.35 -28.86
C PRO A 115 18.72 -27.75 -28.24
N THR A 116 18.72 -27.64 -26.92
CA THR A 116 17.80 -26.81 -26.16
C THR A 116 17.90 -25.39 -26.69
N ALA A 117 16.82 -24.93 -27.32
CA ALA A 117 16.61 -23.52 -27.58
C ALA A 117 16.76 -22.79 -26.24
N ALA A 118 17.75 -21.89 -26.16
CA ALA A 118 18.00 -21.09 -24.99
C ALA A 118 16.69 -20.43 -24.54
N PRO A 119 16.35 -20.44 -23.24
CA PRO A 119 15.30 -19.60 -22.72
C PRO A 119 15.63 -18.17 -23.17
N THR A 120 14.70 -17.56 -23.92
CA THR A 120 14.75 -16.11 -24.09
C THR A 120 14.53 -15.54 -22.70
N GLU A 121 15.62 -15.20 -22.02
CA GLU A 121 15.57 -14.36 -20.82
C GLU A 121 14.82 -13.10 -21.22
N VAL A 122 13.57 -13.00 -20.81
CA VAL A 122 12.90 -11.71 -20.75
C VAL A 122 13.72 -10.93 -19.73
N PRO A 123 14.41 -9.84 -20.13
CA PRO A 123 15.21 -9.08 -19.18
C PRO A 123 14.30 -8.65 -18.02
N PRO A 124 14.79 -8.71 -16.77
CA PRO A 124 14.05 -8.13 -15.66
C PRO A 124 13.73 -6.69 -16.04
N THR A 125 12.45 -6.36 -16.10
CA THR A 125 12.02 -4.98 -16.32
C THR A 125 12.42 -4.23 -15.07
N GLU A 126 13.62 -3.63 -15.08
CA GLU A 126 14.07 -2.73 -14.04
C GLU A 126 13.05 -1.58 -13.99
N LEU A 127 12.29 -1.51 -12.89
CA LEU A 127 11.36 -0.41 -12.68
C LEU A 127 12.16 0.91 -12.65
N PRO A 128 11.66 1.97 -13.30
CA PRO A 128 12.35 3.25 -13.31
C PRO A 128 12.47 3.75 -11.87
N THR A 129 13.70 4.07 -11.48
CA THR A 129 14.02 4.86 -10.31
C THR A 129 14.51 6.22 -10.83
N PRO A 130 13.88 7.34 -10.47
CA PRO A 130 12.81 7.51 -9.48
C PRO A 130 11.39 7.12 -9.94
N ILE A 131 10.51 6.84 -8.98
CA ILE A 131 9.06 6.56 -9.13
C ILE A 131 8.23 7.84 -9.08
N LEU A 132 8.67 8.83 -8.30
CA LEU A 132 8.03 10.14 -8.20
C LEU A 132 8.88 11.18 -8.91
N THR A 133 8.21 12.10 -9.60
CA THR A 133 8.84 13.26 -10.25
C THR A 133 9.35 14.29 -9.23
N GLY A 134 8.84 14.27 -8.00
CA GLY A 134 9.04 15.31 -6.99
C GLY A 134 7.99 16.42 -7.03
N ASP A 135 7.12 16.42 -8.06
CA ASP A 135 6.10 17.46 -8.21
C ASP A 135 4.87 17.21 -7.32
N VAL A 136 4.54 18.22 -6.52
CA VAL A 136 3.29 18.29 -5.76
C VAL A 136 2.27 19.10 -6.55
N THR A 137 1.24 18.42 -7.05
CA THR A 137 0.20 19.01 -7.91
C THR A 137 -1.00 19.56 -7.14
N TYR A 138 -1.19 19.10 -5.91
CA TYR A 138 -2.25 19.56 -5.01
C TYR A 138 -1.81 19.33 -3.57
N CYS A 139 -2.07 20.30 -2.69
CA CYS A 139 -1.94 20.11 -1.26
C CYS A 139 -3.06 20.85 -0.52
N ASP A 140 -3.73 20.15 0.40
CA ASP A 140 -4.71 20.71 1.31
C ASP A 140 -4.29 20.38 2.74
N ALA A 141 -3.86 21.40 3.48
CA ALA A 141 -3.38 21.22 4.83
C ALA A 141 -4.49 20.88 5.83
N SER A 142 -5.73 21.27 5.52
CA SER A 142 -6.91 21.02 6.35
C SER A 142 -7.37 19.57 6.20
N ALA A 143 -7.46 19.10 4.95
CA ALA A 143 -7.82 17.73 4.62
C ALA A 143 -6.66 16.74 4.76
N ARG A 144 -5.43 17.25 4.99
CA ARG A 144 -4.18 16.49 5.02
C ARG A 144 -3.96 15.68 3.74
N ALA A 145 -4.39 16.23 2.61
CA ALA A 145 -4.36 15.56 1.31
C ALA A 145 -3.27 16.17 0.42
N LEU A 146 -2.57 15.31 -0.33
CA LEU A 146 -1.46 15.67 -1.19
C LEU A 146 -1.54 14.84 -2.49
N ASN A 147 -1.42 15.46 -3.66
CA ASN A 147 -1.27 14.74 -4.91
C ASN A 147 0.17 14.85 -5.41
N LEU A 148 0.83 13.70 -5.51
CA LEU A 148 2.19 13.54 -6.03
C LEU A 148 2.12 13.03 -7.47
N ARG A 149 3.01 13.50 -8.33
CA ARG A 149 3.08 13.02 -9.72
C ARG A 149 4.05 11.85 -9.86
N LEU A 150 3.54 10.74 -10.38
CA LEU A 150 4.30 9.56 -10.76
C LEU A 150 5.09 9.83 -12.04
N VAL A 151 6.24 9.16 -12.19
CA VAL A 151 7.00 9.13 -13.44
C VAL A 151 6.21 8.35 -14.50
N ASP A 152 6.37 8.76 -15.76
CA ASP A 152 5.70 8.11 -16.88
C ASP A 152 6.03 6.60 -16.94
N GLY A 153 5.01 5.79 -17.24
CA GLY A 153 5.14 4.34 -17.30
C GLY A 153 4.87 3.61 -15.98
N PHE A 154 4.63 4.32 -14.87
CA PHE A 154 4.18 3.71 -13.62
C PHE A 154 2.65 3.50 -13.61
N THR A 155 2.22 2.31 -13.22
CA THR A 155 0.79 1.99 -13.02
C THR A 155 0.46 1.76 -11.55
N ALA A 156 -0.83 1.73 -11.22
CA ALA A 156 -1.30 1.40 -9.88
C ALA A 156 -0.82 0.04 -9.37
N VAL A 157 -0.65 -0.93 -10.28
CA VAL A 157 -0.18 -2.29 -9.95
C VAL A 157 1.28 -2.24 -9.48
N ASP A 158 2.10 -1.45 -10.18
CA ASP A 158 3.52 -1.30 -9.87
C ASP A 158 3.71 -0.63 -8.49
N PHE A 159 2.74 0.17 -8.04
CA PHE A 159 2.85 0.89 -6.77
C PHE A 159 2.64 0.02 -5.51
N ASN A 160 2.05 -1.17 -5.63
CA ASN A 160 1.66 -2.00 -4.47
C ASN A 160 2.84 -2.48 -3.58
N GLY A 161 4.07 -2.39 -4.08
CA GLY A 161 5.29 -2.73 -3.34
C GLY A 161 5.95 -1.56 -2.61
N PHE A 162 5.36 -0.36 -2.65
CA PHE A 162 5.99 0.87 -2.17
C PHE A 162 5.25 1.48 -1.00
N GLN A 163 6.01 2.05 -0.06
CA GLN A 163 5.50 2.84 1.06
C GLN A 163 5.98 4.27 0.92
N VAL A 164 5.06 5.23 1.01
CA VAL A 164 5.40 6.66 1.08
C VAL A 164 5.35 7.11 2.53
N SER A 165 6.32 7.90 2.97
CA SER A 165 6.33 8.52 4.29
C SER A 165 6.58 10.02 4.21
N MET A 166 6.07 10.75 5.20
CA MET A 166 6.36 12.16 5.45
C MET A 166 7.15 12.25 6.75
N GLY A 167 8.43 12.60 6.68
CA GLY A 167 9.36 12.44 7.78
C GLY A 167 9.45 10.97 8.19
N SER A 168 9.19 10.68 9.46
CA SER A 168 9.17 9.31 9.99
C SER A 168 7.86 8.56 9.77
N ASP A 169 6.79 9.27 9.39
CA ASP A 169 5.44 8.72 9.52
C ASP A 169 4.89 8.29 8.16
N PRO A 170 4.32 7.09 8.04
CA PRO A 170 3.79 6.59 6.77
C PRO A 170 2.53 7.35 6.35
N MET A 171 2.42 7.60 5.04
CA MET A 171 1.22 8.14 4.41
C MET A 171 0.30 7.02 3.93
N ASN A 172 -1.00 7.32 3.81
CA ASN A 172 -1.93 6.46 3.10
C ASN A 172 -2.10 6.97 1.66
N CYS A 173 -1.55 6.25 0.68
CA CYS A 173 -1.54 6.67 -0.72
C CYS A 173 -2.31 5.70 -1.62
N SER A 174 -2.95 6.24 -2.65
CA SER A 174 -3.64 5.48 -3.69
C SER A 174 -3.45 6.16 -5.04
N VAL A 175 -3.23 5.38 -6.09
CA VAL A 175 -3.15 5.89 -7.45
C VAL A 175 -4.56 6.29 -7.90
N ASN A 176 -4.68 7.49 -8.47
CA ASN A 176 -5.96 8.03 -8.87
C ASN A 176 -6.54 7.26 -10.06
N ASN A 177 -7.78 6.77 -9.94
CA ASN A 177 -8.44 5.95 -10.96
C ASN A 177 -8.75 6.72 -12.25
N THR A 178 -8.91 8.04 -12.18
CA THR A 178 -9.18 8.90 -13.33
C THR A 178 -7.88 9.36 -14.00
N ASN A 179 -6.81 9.50 -13.21
CA ASN A 179 -5.50 9.91 -13.70
C ASN A 179 -4.40 9.07 -13.06
N SER A 180 -3.95 8.03 -13.75
CA SER A 180 -2.92 7.10 -13.26
C SER A 180 -1.55 7.74 -13.07
N THR A 181 -1.32 8.99 -13.53
CA THR A 181 -0.07 9.71 -13.27
C THR A 181 -0.06 10.40 -11.91
N LEU A 182 -1.18 10.35 -11.16
CA LEU A 182 -1.32 11.02 -9.87
C LEU A 182 -1.47 9.99 -8.75
N LEU A 183 -0.64 10.16 -7.72
CA LEU A 183 -0.73 9.45 -6.46
C LEU A 183 -1.34 10.39 -5.42
N THR A 184 -2.55 10.07 -4.97
CA THR A 184 -3.23 10.81 -3.92
C THR A 184 -2.88 10.20 -2.56
N CYS A 185 -2.27 11.01 -1.71
CA CYS A 185 -1.80 10.64 -0.38
C CYS A 185 -2.52 11.45 0.70
N MET A 186 -2.84 10.79 1.80
CA MET A 186 -3.25 11.42 3.04
C MET A 186 -2.12 11.30 4.06
N TYR A 187 -1.55 12.44 4.47
CA TYR A 187 -0.39 12.48 5.37
C TYR A 187 -0.83 12.62 6.84
N PRO A 188 0.02 12.31 7.84
CA PRO A 188 -0.36 12.27 9.25
C PRO A 188 -0.59 13.66 9.87
N THR A 189 -1.21 13.71 11.05
CA THR A 189 -1.39 14.96 11.80
C THR A 189 -0.08 15.45 12.39
N GLY A 190 0.08 16.76 12.56
CA GLY A 190 1.24 17.33 13.25
C GLY A 190 2.48 17.49 12.37
N VAL A 191 2.37 17.25 11.07
CA VAL A 191 3.45 17.56 10.12
C VAL A 191 3.68 19.07 10.07
N SER A 192 4.92 19.48 10.28
CA SER A 192 5.41 20.84 10.04
C SER A 192 6.25 20.87 8.77
N PHE A 193 6.06 21.89 7.95
CA PHE A 193 6.89 22.11 6.77
C PHE A 193 8.11 22.99 7.13
N PRO A 194 9.27 22.81 6.47
CA PRO A 194 9.55 21.80 5.44
C PRO A 194 9.63 20.38 6.00
N VAL A 195 9.29 19.39 5.18
CA VAL A 195 9.31 17.97 5.55
C VAL A 195 9.87 17.12 4.41
N ASN A 196 10.57 16.05 4.75
CA ASN A 196 11.08 15.10 3.77
C ASN A 196 9.96 14.11 3.36
N ILE A 197 9.78 13.90 2.06
CA ILE A 197 8.93 12.86 1.50
C ILE A 197 9.84 11.75 0.97
N LYS A 198 9.62 10.53 1.45
CA LYS A 198 10.42 9.36 1.12
C LYS A 198 9.52 8.26 0.57
N VAL A 199 10.02 7.55 -0.45
CA VAL A 199 9.40 6.33 -0.97
C VAL A 199 10.36 5.18 -0.77
N GLU A 200 9.88 4.12 -0.13
CA GLU A 200 10.64 2.91 0.16
C GLU A 200 9.98 1.69 -0.46
N THR A 201 10.78 0.73 -0.91
CA THR A 201 10.30 -0.62 -1.25
C THR A 201 9.84 -1.35 0.01
N SER A 202 9.08 -2.42 -0.15
CA SER A 202 8.74 -3.36 0.93
C SER A 202 9.96 -3.97 1.64
N THR A 203 11.13 -3.96 1.00
CA THR A 203 12.42 -4.38 1.58
C THR A 203 13.14 -3.27 2.34
N GLY A 204 12.59 -2.05 2.38
CA GLY A 204 13.17 -0.88 3.06
C GLY A 204 14.21 -0.11 2.25
N SER A 205 14.32 -0.37 0.95
CA SER A 205 15.25 0.38 0.08
C SER A 205 14.61 1.70 -0.35
N VAL A 206 15.31 2.81 -0.14
CA VAL A 206 14.85 4.14 -0.55
C VAL A 206 14.99 4.29 -2.07
N VAL A 207 13.89 4.62 -2.74
CA VAL A 207 13.84 4.77 -4.22
C VAL A 207 13.54 6.21 -4.66
N ASN A 208 12.97 7.02 -3.77
CA ASN A 208 12.81 8.46 -3.93
C ASN A 208 12.93 9.15 -2.57
N GLU A 209 13.56 10.31 -2.56
CA GLU A 209 13.62 11.17 -1.39
C GLU A 209 13.69 12.64 -1.85
N PHE A 210 12.81 13.50 -1.33
CA PHE A 210 12.84 14.93 -1.62
C PHE A 210 12.23 15.76 -0.49
N GLU A 211 12.66 17.02 -0.35
CA GLU A 211 12.10 17.96 0.63
C GLU A 211 10.89 18.69 0.04
N PHE A 212 9.80 18.74 0.80
CA PHE A 212 8.60 19.48 0.48
C PHE A 212 8.37 20.60 1.50
N ASN A 213 8.31 21.83 1.01
CA ASN A 213 8.22 23.05 1.84
C ASN A 213 6.78 23.50 2.16
N GLY A 214 5.75 22.81 1.67
CA GLY A 214 4.36 23.19 1.91
C GLY A 214 3.85 24.42 1.15
N SER A 215 4.65 24.99 0.23
CA SER A 215 4.30 26.23 -0.49
C SER A 215 3.01 26.15 -1.31
N ASN A 216 2.65 24.94 -1.79
CA ASN A 216 1.43 24.70 -2.56
C ASN A 216 0.23 24.27 -1.70
N CYS A 217 0.34 24.32 -0.37
CA CYS A 217 -0.72 23.89 0.53
C CYS A 217 -1.75 24.98 0.81
N ILE A 218 -3.02 24.66 0.60
CA ILE A 218 -4.13 25.52 1.00
C ILE A 218 -4.26 25.46 2.52
N ALA A 219 -4.06 26.60 3.19
CA ALA A 219 -4.12 26.71 4.64
C ALA A 219 -5.58 26.69 5.16
N PRO A 220 -5.86 26.07 6.32
CA PRO A 220 -7.18 26.13 6.94
C PRO A 220 -7.51 27.57 7.37
N GLY A 221 -8.61 28.12 6.88
CA GLY A 221 -9.25 29.28 7.50
C GLY A 221 -8.70 30.66 7.12
N LEU A 222 -7.88 30.79 6.09
CA LEU A 222 -7.81 32.08 5.40
C LEU A 222 -9.08 32.18 4.54
N PRO A 223 -9.99 33.14 4.80
CA PRO A 223 -11.05 33.43 3.84
C PRO A 223 -10.36 33.67 2.50
N LYS A 224 -10.88 33.04 1.43
CA LYS A 224 -10.53 33.44 0.07
C LYS A 224 -10.85 34.93 0.00
N ASP A 225 -9.84 35.79 0.16
CA ASP A 225 -10.03 37.20 -0.11
C ASP A 225 -10.48 37.26 -1.55
N SER A 226 -11.76 37.62 -1.70
CA SER A 226 -12.55 37.60 -2.93
C SER A 226 -12.10 38.71 -3.89
N ASN A 227 -10.80 38.95 -4.01
CA ASN A 227 -10.29 40.03 -4.83
C ASN A 227 -8.84 39.82 -5.26
N ASP A 228 -8.52 38.64 -5.80
CA ASP A 228 -7.51 38.59 -6.85
C ASP A 228 -8.08 37.88 -8.08
N SER A 229 -8.11 38.63 -9.17
CA SER A 229 -8.87 38.33 -10.36
C SER A 229 -8.05 37.44 -11.30
N THR A 230 -8.74 36.49 -11.91
CA THR A 230 -8.39 35.82 -13.18
C THR A 230 -7.22 34.83 -13.17
N VAL A 231 -7.45 33.65 -12.60
CA VAL A 231 -7.02 32.40 -13.26
C VAL A 231 -8.22 31.47 -13.33
N ASN A 232 -8.95 31.53 -14.45
CA ASN A 232 -10.02 30.60 -14.76
C ASN A 232 -9.40 29.28 -15.23
N CYS A 233 -9.18 28.33 -14.32
CA CYS A 233 -8.83 26.97 -14.67
C CYS A 233 -10.13 26.20 -15.00
N ASP A 234 -10.63 26.36 -16.22
CA ASP A 234 -11.70 25.53 -16.78
C ASP A 234 -11.17 24.08 -16.97
N PRO A 235 -11.78 23.05 -16.34
CA PRO A 235 -11.25 21.69 -16.35
C PRO A 235 -11.31 20.95 -17.71
N ALA A 236 -11.88 21.56 -18.75
CA ALA A 236 -12.15 20.85 -20.01
C ALA A 236 -10.98 20.83 -21.01
N HIS A 237 -9.93 21.65 -20.84
CA HIS A 237 -8.83 21.71 -21.81
C HIS A 237 -7.48 22.04 -21.13
N MET A 238 -6.67 21.02 -20.83
CA MET A 238 -5.21 21.18 -20.73
C MET A 238 -4.59 21.09 -22.13
N PRO A 239 -3.51 21.81 -22.49
CA PRO A 239 -2.32 22.00 -21.65
C PRO A 239 -1.71 23.42 -21.65
N ALA A 240 -1.15 23.86 -20.52
CA ALA A 240 0.10 24.64 -20.45
C ALA A 240 0.34 25.17 -19.03
N VAL A 241 1.44 24.70 -18.42
CA VAL A 241 2.41 25.44 -17.61
C VAL A 241 1.98 26.85 -17.18
N CYS A 242 1.59 27.01 -15.90
CA CYS A 242 1.49 28.30 -15.25
C CYS A 242 2.87 28.68 -14.69
N ILE A 243 3.62 29.55 -15.39
CA ILE A 243 4.79 30.25 -14.83
C ILE A 243 4.30 31.58 -14.23
N PRO A 244 4.64 31.92 -12.98
CA PRO A 244 4.37 33.25 -12.45
C PRO A 244 5.25 34.28 -13.18
N LEU A 245 4.63 35.31 -13.76
CA LEU A 245 5.33 36.50 -14.28
C LEU A 245 5.80 37.39 -13.11
N PRO A 246 6.92 38.12 -13.27
CA PRO A 246 7.64 38.83 -12.20
C PRO A 246 6.89 40.02 -11.62
#